data_AF-A0A7R7XD73-F1
#
_entry.id   AF-A0A7R7XD73-F1
#
_cell.length_a   1.000
_cell.length_b   1.000
_cell.length_c   1.000
_cell.angle_alpha   90.00
_cell.angle_beta   90.00
_cell.angle_gamma   90.00
#
_symmetry.space_group_name_H-M   'P 1'
#
loop_
_entity.id
_entity.type
_entity.pdbx_description
1 polymer ?
#
loop_
_entity_poly.entity_id
_entity_poly.type
_entity_poly.pdbx_seq_one_letter_code
_entity_poly.pdbx_strand_id
1 'polypeptide(L)'
;MGGHLDPKNGVYMGNWGDMGCSTPQRITTYSVSPNRQRPLAGAGHAAIFNTFRRFRYQALYVIPPFVAAYAVMNWAIERNEYLNSKPGRLLEGGDE
;
A
#
# COMPACT_ATOMS: atom_id res chain seq x y z
N MET A 1 9.09 5.36 30.05
CA MET A 1 9.62 4.28 29.18
C MET A 1 9.01 2.96 29.64
N GLY A 2 7.96 2.49 28.96
CA GLY A 2 7.35 1.15 29.04
C GLY A 2 6.61 0.79 30.34
N GLY A 3 5.29 0.99 30.39
CA GLY A 3 4.43 0.45 31.45
C GLY A 3 4.17 -1.06 31.28
N HIS A 4 3.66 -1.70 32.34
CA HIS A 4 3.19 -3.09 32.35
C HIS A 4 1.91 -3.23 31.49
N LEU A 5 1.66 -4.43 30.96
CA LEU A 5 0.43 -4.75 30.26
C LEU A 5 -0.79 -4.54 31.17
N ASP A 6 -1.62 -3.54 30.86
CA ASP A 6 -2.83 -3.27 31.61
C ASP A 6 -4.01 -3.00 30.67
N PRO A 7 -4.67 -4.07 30.19
CA PRO A 7 -5.79 -3.94 29.28
C PRO A 7 -6.98 -3.19 29.89
N LYS A 8 -7.10 -3.15 31.23
CA LYS A 8 -8.19 -2.45 31.93
C LYS A 8 -8.01 -0.94 31.85
N ASN A 9 -6.76 -0.48 31.87
CA ASN A 9 -6.40 0.94 31.72
C ASN A 9 -6.01 1.31 30.28
N GLY A 10 -6.32 0.45 29.29
CA GLY A 10 -6.10 0.73 27.87
C GLY A 10 -4.67 0.49 27.37
N VAL A 11 -3.83 -0.18 28.15
CA VAL A 11 -2.44 -0.53 27.79
C VAL A 11 -2.39 -1.98 27.28
N TYR A 12 -2.41 -2.14 25.97
CA TYR A 12 -2.45 -3.46 25.31
C TYR A 12 -1.08 -4.02 24.89
N MET A 13 0.00 -3.31 25.19
CA MET A 13 1.36 -3.75 24.89
C MET A 13 2.28 -3.33 26.04
N GLY A 14 2.90 -4.31 26.69
CA GLY A 14 3.90 -4.07 27.74
C GLY A 14 5.32 -4.04 27.17
N ASN A 15 6.30 -4.42 27.99
CA ASN A 15 7.73 -4.33 27.67
C ASN A 15 8.35 -5.73 27.46
N TRP A 16 9.67 -5.82 27.27
CA TRP A 16 10.40 -7.08 27.23
C TRP A 16 10.09 -7.94 28.46
N GLY A 17 9.64 -9.18 28.22
CA GLY A 17 9.19 -10.11 29.27
C GLY A 17 7.69 -10.03 29.60
N ASP A 18 7.00 -8.96 29.22
CA ASP A 18 5.57 -8.73 29.45
C ASP A 18 4.90 -8.13 28.19
N MET A 19 5.13 -8.75 27.04
CA MET A 19 4.59 -8.26 25.76
C MET A 19 3.10 -8.58 25.54
N GLY A 20 2.42 -9.17 26.55
CA GLY A 20 1.02 -9.58 26.44
C GLY A 20 0.75 -10.76 25.51
N CYS A 21 1.76 -11.61 25.28
CA CYS A 21 1.57 -12.83 24.52
C CYS A 21 0.74 -13.86 25.30
N SER A 22 -0.09 -14.64 24.59
CA SER A 22 -0.85 -15.73 25.21
C SER A 22 0.11 -16.84 25.67
N THR A 23 0.13 -17.12 26.98
CA THR A 23 0.88 -18.25 27.55
C THR A 23 0.01 -19.53 27.56
N PRO A 24 0.59 -20.71 27.37
CA PRO A 24 2.02 -20.99 27.14
C PRO A 24 2.40 -20.99 25.64
N GLN A 25 3.56 -20.38 25.31
CA GLN A 25 4.16 -20.49 23.99
C GLN A 25 4.98 -21.78 23.89
N ARG A 26 4.64 -22.66 22.94
CA ARG A 26 5.34 -23.93 22.67
C ARG A 26 5.99 -23.94 21.29
N ILE A 27 6.67 -22.86 20.93
CA ILE A 27 7.29 -22.66 19.62
C ILE A 27 8.80 -22.53 19.82
N THR A 28 9.57 -23.42 19.18
CA THR A 28 11.03 -23.34 19.16
C THR A 28 11.49 -22.73 17.85
N THR A 29 12.24 -21.64 17.92
CA THR A 29 12.75 -20.91 16.74
C THR A 29 14.26 -21.07 16.63
N TYR A 30 14.74 -21.37 15.43
CA TYR A 30 16.17 -21.50 15.14
C TYR A 30 16.61 -20.42 14.15
N SER A 31 17.81 -19.91 14.31
CA SER A 31 18.41 -18.94 13.39
C SER A 31 19.91 -19.19 13.23
N VAL A 32 20.46 -18.76 12.09
CA VAL A 32 21.91 -18.83 11.79
C VAL A 32 22.48 -17.43 11.86
N SER A 33 23.67 -17.26 12.46
CA SER A 33 24.38 -15.97 12.50
C SER A 33 24.51 -15.36 11.09
N PRO A 34 24.20 -14.06 10.90
CA PRO A 34 24.28 -13.39 9.60
C PRO A 34 25.66 -13.48 8.93
N ASN A 35 26.74 -13.47 9.73
CA ASN A 35 28.11 -13.58 9.22
C ASN A 35 28.42 -14.94 8.57
N ARG A 36 27.55 -15.94 8.78
CA ARG A 36 27.63 -17.27 8.16
C ARG A 36 26.66 -17.44 6.99
N GLN A 37 25.88 -16.42 6.65
CA GLN A 37 24.94 -16.43 5.53
C GLN A 37 25.50 -15.63 4.34
N ARG A 38 25.08 -16.00 3.13
CA ARG A 38 25.32 -15.20 1.93
C ARG A 38 24.18 -14.18 1.79
N PRO A 39 24.41 -12.87 1.97
CA PRO A 39 23.33 -11.90 2.17
C PRO A 39 22.39 -11.73 0.97
N LEU A 40 22.85 -12.00 -0.25
CA LEU A 40 22.04 -11.89 -1.48
C LEU A 40 21.86 -13.23 -2.20
N ALA A 41 22.06 -14.36 -1.51
CA ALA A 41 21.85 -15.66 -2.12
C ALA A 41 20.39 -15.81 -2.60
N GLY A 42 20.21 -16.14 -3.87
CA GLY A 42 18.89 -16.31 -4.49
C GLY A 42 18.12 -15.01 -4.74
N ALA A 43 18.70 -13.84 -4.45
CA ALA A 43 18.02 -12.56 -4.57
C ALA A 43 17.52 -12.28 -6.00
N GLY A 44 18.28 -12.63 -7.05
CA GLY A 44 17.83 -12.40 -8.43
C GLY A 44 16.57 -13.20 -8.80
N HIS A 45 16.58 -14.51 -8.54
CA HIS A 45 15.42 -15.37 -8.82
C HIS A 45 14.22 -15.00 -7.93
N ALA A 46 14.46 -14.81 -6.64
CA ALA A 46 13.40 -14.42 -5.70
C ALA A 46 12.84 -13.03 -6.03
N ALA A 47 13.68 -12.05 -6.34
CA ALA A 47 13.24 -10.69 -6.65
C ALA A 47 12.37 -10.65 -7.90
N ILE A 48 12.67 -11.40 -8.95
CA ILE A 48 11.87 -11.34 -10.18
C ILE A 48 10.54 -12.08 -9.97
N PHE A 49 10.58 -13.37 -9.64
CA PHE A 49 9.38 -14.19 -9.61
C PHE A 49 8.47 -13.90 -8.42
N ASN A 50 9.05 -13.64 -7.24
CA ASN A 50 8.24 -13.33 -6.05
C ASN A 50 7.63 -11.93 -6.16
N THR A 51 8.34 -10.96 -6.72
CA THR A 51 7.80 -9.59 -6.87
C THR A 51 6.68 -9.57 -7.89
N PHE A 52 6.85 -10.22 -9.06
CA PHE A 52 5.77 -10.33 -10.03
C PHE A 52 4.54 -11.06 -9.43
N ARG A 53 4.77 -12.17 -8.72
CA ARG A 53 3.70 -12.90 -8.03
C ARG A 53 2.96 -12.02 -7.01
N ARG A 54 3.65 -11.14 -6.28
CA ARG A 54 3.02 -10.21 -5.33
C ARG A 54 2.26 -9.08 -6.03
N PHE A 55 2.87 -8.51 -7.08
CA PHE A 55 2.30 -7.42 -7.87
C PHE A 55 0.96 -7.83 -8.52
N ARG A 56 0.92 -8.99 -9.18
CA ARG A 56 -0.29 -9.43 -9.90
C ARG A 56 -1.54 -9.58 -9.00
N TYR A 57 -1.37 -9.88 -7.72
CA TYR A 57 -2.50 -10.00 -6.78
C TYR A 57 -3.08 -8.65 -6.36
N GLN A 58 -2.30 -7.57 -6.51
CA GLN A 58 -2.73 -6.21 -6.17
C GLN A 58 -3.11 -5.39 -7.42
N ALA A 59 -2.64 -5.81 -8.60
CA ALA A 59 -2.87 -5.11 -9.86
C ALA A 59 -4.35 -4.78 -10.11
N LEU A 60 -5.28 -5.69 -9.81
CA LEU A 60 -6.71 -5.45 -10.03
C LEU A 60 -7.37 -4.53 -9.00
N TYR A 61 -6.75 -4.31 -7.84
CA TYR A 61 -7.23 -3.33 -6.86
C TYR A 61 -6.72 -1.93 -7.16
N VAL A 62 -5.55 -1.84 -7.80
CA VAL A 62 -4.85 -0.58 -8.08
C VAL A 62 -5.19 -0.07 -9.47
N ILE A 63 -5.05 -0.88 -10.52
CA ILE A 63 -5.15 -0.43 -11.91
C ILE A 63 -6.54 0.14 -12.25
N PRO A 64 -7.68 -0.52 -11.93
CA PRO A 64 -8.99 -0.01 -12.31
C PRO A 64 -9.31 1.40 -11.79
N PRO A 65 -9.12 1.73 -10.48
CA PRO A 65 -9.39 3.09 -10.02
C PRO A 65 -8.44 4.12 -10.62
N PHE A 66 -7.16 3.77 -10.85
CA PHE A 66 -6.22 4.70 -11.50
C PHE A 66 -6.58 4.96 -12.96
N VAL A 67 -6.99 3.94 -13.71
CA VAL A 67 -7.45 4.09 -15.10
C VAL A 67 -8.71 4.95 -15.15
N ALA A 68 -9.67 4.69 -14.26
CA ALA A 68 -10.90 5.50 -14.18
C ALA A 68 -10.60 6.97 -13.85
N ALA A 69 -9.75 7.22 -12.84
CA ALA A 69 -9.36 8.58 -12.46
C ALA A 69 -8.66 9.31 -13.61
N TYR A 70 -7.74 8.63 -14.32
CA TYR A 70 -7.03 9.21 -15.45
C TYR A 70 -7.99 9.52 -16.62
N ALA A 71 -8.94 8.63 -16.91
CA ALA A 71 -9.93 8.86 -17.96
C ALA A 71 -10.84 10.07 -17.64
N VAL A 72 -11.34 10.16 -16.40
CA VAL A 72 -12.16 11.29 -15.95
C VAL A 72 -11.37 12.60 -16.01
N MET A 73 -10.10 12.58 -15.60
CA MET A 73 -9.22 13.74 -15.65
C MET A 73 -9.01 14.22 -17.09
N ASN A 74 -8.70 13.33 -18.03
CA ASN A 74 -8.53 13.70 -19.44
C ASN A 74 -9.82 14.28 -20.03
N TRP A 75 -10.97 13.65 -19.76
CA TRP A 75 -12.26 14.20 -20.17
C TRP A 75 -12.51 15.61 -19.61
N ALA A 76 -12.20 15.83 -18.33
CA ALA A 76 -12.37 17.12 -17.69
C ALA A 76 -11.46 18.20 -18.30
N ILE A 77 -10.21 17.85 -18.63
CA ILE A 77 -9.26 18.76 -19.29
C ILE A 77 -9.77 19.15 -20.68
N GLU A 78 -10.12 18.17 -21.51
CA GLU A 78 -10.62 18.43 -22.87
C GLU A 78 -11.91 19.25 -22.86
N ARG A 79 -12.83 18.94 -21.94
CA ARG A 79 -14.08 19.69 -21.78
C ARG A 79 -13.82 21.13 -21.34
N ASN A 80 -12.89 21.35 -20.42
CA ASN A 80 -12.52 22.68 -19.94
C ASN A 80 -11.86 23.51 -21.06
N GLU A 81 -10.96 22.93 -21.84
CA GLU A 81 -10.35 23.59 -22.99
C GLU A 81 -11.39 23.94 -24.06
N TYR A 82 -12.32 23.03 -24.33
CA TYR A 82 -13.40 23.26 -25.27
C TYR A 82 -14.31 24.42 -24.83
N LEU A 83 -14.73 24.48 -23.56
CA LEU A 83 -15.58 25.56 -23.06
C LEU A 83 -14.90 26.94 -23.13
N ASN A 84 -13.59 27.00 -22.92
CA ASN A 84 -12.82 28.24 -23.04
C ASN A 84 -12.47 28.60 -24.50
N SER A 85 -12.72 27.70 -25.45
CA SER A 85 -12.49 27.94 -26.87
C SER A 85 -13.55 28.86 -27.49
N LYS A 86 -13.26 29.43 -28.66
CA LYS A 86 -14.24 30.24 -29.43
C LYS A 86 -15.53 29.47 -29.78
N PRO A 87 -15.47 28.25 -30.36
CA PRO A 87 -16.70 27.51 -30.65
C PRO A 87 -17.47 27.10 -29.39
N GLY A 88 -16.78 26.77 -28.28
CA GLY A 88 -17.44 26.45 -27.02
C GLY A 88 -18.21 27.63 -26.42
N ARG A 89 -17.60 28.83 -26.43
CA ARG A 89 -18.30 30.07 -26.02
C ARG A 89 -19.49 30.42 -26.90
N LEU A 90 -19.42 30.13 -28.21
CA LEU A 90 -20.53 30.39 -29.13
C LEU A 90 -21.70 29.41 -28.92
N LEU A 91 -21.39 28.16 -28.55
CA LEU A 91 -22.39 27.11 -28.33
C LEU A 91 -23.06 27.20 -26.95
N GLU A 92 -22.37 27.66 -25.90
CA GLU A 92 -22.96 27.80 -24.56
C GLU A 92 -23.30 29.24 -24.15
N GLY A 93 -22.68 30.26 -24.75
CA GLY A 93 -22.99 31.67 -24.47
C GLY A 93 -24.16 32.25 -25.29
N GLY A 94 -24.89 31.42 -26.04
CA GLY A 94 -26.00 31.83 -26.89
C GLY A 94 -27.39 31.73 -26.23
N ASP A 95 -27.46 31.26 -24.99
CA ASP A 95 -28.69 31.14 -24.19
C ASP A 95 -28.90 32.33 -23.21
N GLU A 96 -28.20 33.45 -23.40
CA GLU A 96 -28.47 34.75 -22.76
C GLU A 96 -29.16 35.74 -23.71
#